data_AF-A0A2T7G254-F1
#
_entry.id   AF-A0A2T7G254-F1
#
_cell.length_a   1.000
_cell.length_b   1.000
_cell.length_c   1.000
_cell.angle_alpha   90.00
_cell.angle_beta   90.00
_cell.angle_gamma   90.00
#
_symmetry.space_group_name_H-M   'P 1'
#
loop_
_entity.id
_entity.type
_entity.pdbx_description
1 polymer ?
#
loop_
_entity_poly.entity_id
_entity_poly.type
_entity_poly.pdbx_seq_one_letter_code
_entity_poly.pdbx_strand_id
1 'polypeptide(L)'
;MPGRHVTDQQMRLFMTLRQTHSTPVAAAKAGISQATGYRLQADPTLPSQKKIARSRRRPDPLADIFDTEVVPLLRSSPGIRPVAVYEELMRRHPDLGTGLGRTLERRMRARKAEQS
;
A
#
# COMPACT_ATOMS: atom_id res chain seq x y z
N MET A 1 -17.84 12.42 -2.36
CA MET A 1 -16.48 12.88 -1.99
C MET A 1 -15.78 11.78 -1.20
N PRO A 2 -14.64 11.24 -1.67
CA PRO A 2 -13.87 10.28 -0.88
C PRO A 2 -13.44 10.94 0.45
N GLY A 3 -13.73 10.27 1.57
CA GLY A 3 -13.47 10.82 2.91
C GLY A 3 -11.97 10.98 3.17
N ARG A 4 -11.54 12.16 3.64
CA ARG A 4 -10.17 12.41 4.07
C ARG A 4 -9.83 11.47 5.24
N HIS A 5 -8.68 10.79 5.15
CA HIS A 5 -8.22 9.92 6.23
C HIS A 5 -7.98 10.72 7.51
N VAL A 6 -8.47 10.21 8.64
CA VAL A 6 -8.17 10.80 9.96
C VAL A 6 -6.72 10.58 10.28
N THR A 7 -6.03 11.65 10.66
CA THR A 7 -4.62 11.59 11.06
C THR A 7 -4.48 11.37 12.57
N ASP A 8 -3.30 10.91 12.98
CA ASP A 8 -2.95 10.78 14.40
C ASP A 8 -3.06 12.11 15.15
N GLN A 9 -2.72 13.23 14.49
CA GLN A 9 -2.85 14.56 15.07
C GLN A 9 -4.32 14.90 15.36
N GLN A 10 -5.22 14.66 14.40
CA GLN A 10 -6.65 14.89 14.59
C GLN A 10 -7.22 14.01 15.70
N MET A 11 -6.77 12.75 15.80
CA MET A 11 -7.20 11.88 16.89
C MET A 11 -6.68 12.35 18.25
N ARG A 12 -5.40 12.73 18.37
CA ARG A 12 -4.85 13.24 19.65
C ARG A 12 -5.60 14.49 20.10
N LEU A 13 -5.83 15.42 19.16
CA LEU A 13 -6.63 16.62 19.42
C LEU A 13 -8.06 16.27 19.87
N PHE A 14 -8.71 15.32 19.20
CA PHE A 14 -10.03 14.82 19.60
C PHE A 14 -10.02 14.25 21.03
N MET A 15 -9.03 13.44 21.39
CA MET A 15 -8.92 12.85 22.73
C MET A 15 -8.73 13.89 23.82
N THR A 16 -7.93 14.93 23.57
CA THR A 16 -7.79 16.07 24.50
C THR A 16 -9.12 16.81 24.67
N LEU A 17 -9.81 17.12 23.57
CA LEU A 17 -11.08 17.86 23.60
C LEU A 17 -12.22 17.05 24.23
N ARG A 18 -12.17 15.71 24.19
CA ARG A 18 -13.18 14.84 24.81
C ARG A 18 -13.20 14.90 26.33
N GLN A 19 -12.13 15.40 26.96
CA GLN A 19 -12.08 15.58 28.42
C GLN A 19 -13.06 16.68 28.88
N THR A 20 -13.38 17.65 28.02
CA THR A 20 -14.17 18.84 28.39
C THR A 20 -15.38 19.10 27.48
N HIS A 21 -15.46 18.44 26.32
CA HIS A 21 -16.52 18.63 25.34
C HIS A 21 -17.20 17.31 24.96
N SER A 22 -18.48 17.38 24.59
CA SER A 22 -19.23 16.23 24.06
C SER A 22 -18.61 15.69 22.76
N THR A 23 -18.87 14.41 22.45
CA THR A 23 -18.28 13.74 21.27
C THR A 23 -18.51 14.47 19.96
N PRO A 24 -19.72 14.98 19.64
CA PRO A 24 -19.95 15.77 18.43
C PRO A 24 -19.13 17.06 18.38
N VAL A 25 -19.02 17.78 19.51
CA VAL A 25 -18.30 19.06 19.61
C VAL A 25 -16.79 18.85 19.49
N ALA A 26 -16.24 17.86 20.21
CA ALA A 26 -14.83 17.49 20.11
C ALA A 26 -14.45 17.02 18.70
N ALA A 27 -15.30 16.23 18.04
CA ALA A 27 -15.09 15.77 16.67
C ALA A 27 -15.05 16.93 15.66
N ALA A 28 -16.04 17.84 15.75
CA ALA A 28 -16.09 19.02 14.89
C ALA A 28 -14.84 19.91 15.07
N LYS A 29 -14.45 20.16 16.33
CA LYS A 29 -13.23 20.94 16.66
C LYS A 29 -11.94 20.26 16.17
N ALA A 30 -11.89 18.93 16.15
CA ALA A 30 -10.76 18.17 15.64
C ALA A 30 -10.79 17.96 14.10
N GLY A 31 -11.78 18.50 13.40
CA GLY A 31 -11.91 18.38 11.96
C GLY A 31 -12.26 16.97 11.48
N ILE A 32 -13.00 16.20 12.28
CA ILE A 32 -13.45 14.83 11.95
C ILE A 32 -14.97 14.72 12.07
N SER A 33 -15.57 13.76 11.34
CA SER A 33 -17.03 13.57 11.39
C SER A 33 -17.49 13.03 12.74
N GLN A 34 -18.73 13.33 13.13
CA GLN A 34 -19.32 12.83 14.39
C GLN A 34 -19.28 11.30 14.46
N ALA A 35 -19.63 10.62 13.36
CA ALA A 35 -19.54 9.16 13.26
C ALA A 35 -18.10 8.63 13.49
N THR A 36 -17.08 9.39 13.09
CA THR A 36 -15.69 9.01 13.37
C THR A 36 -15.31 9.30 14.82
N GLY A 37 -15.78 10.41 15.40
CA GLY A 37 -15.63 10.69 16.83
C GLY A 37 -16.19 9.58 17.72
N TYR A 38 -17.41 9.09 17.42
CA TYR A 38 -17.98 7.96 18.16
C TYR A 38 -17.18 6.65 17.99
N ARG A 39 -16.67 6.37 16.77
CA ARG A 39 -15.79 5.20 16.54
C ARG A 39 -14.46 5.31 17.30
N LEU A 40 -13.86 6.50 17.36
CA LEU A 40 -12.63 6.73 18.12
C LEU A 40 -12.86 6.67 19.63
N GLN A 41 -14.02 7.10 20.10
CA GLN A 41 -14.40 6.95 21.51
C GLN A 41 -14.55 5.47 21.90
N ALA A 42 -15.15 4.65 21.03
CA ALA A 42 -15.33 3.22 21.28
C ALA A 42 -14.02 2.42 21.19
N ASP A 43 -13.10 2.82 20.30
CA ASP A 43 -11.79 2.19 20.11
C ASP A 43 -10.70 3.27 19.93
N PRO A 44 -10.02 3.65 21.03
CA PRO A 44 -9.05 4.74 21.08
C PRO A 44 -7.65 4.35 20.57
N THR A 45 -7.55 3.37 19.67
CA THR A 45 -6.28 3.04 19.00
C THR A 45 -5.96 4.04 17.89
N LEU A 46 -4.69 4.47 17.76
CA LEU A 46 -4.30 5.47 16.74
C LEU A 46 -4.49 4.95 15.31
N PRO A 47 -4.89 5.80 14.34
CA PRO A 47 -5.00 5.40 12.93
C PRO A 47 -3.73 4.77 12.38
N SER A 48 -2.55 5.28 12.78
CA SER A 48 -1.26 4.69 12.43
C SER A 48 -1.04 3.29 12.98
N GLN A 49 -1.56 2.99 14.18
CA GLN A 49 -1.49 1.69 14.84
C GLN A 49 -2.53 0.71 14.27
N LYS A 50 -3.66 1.22 13.74
CA LYS A 50 -4.68 0.42 13.04
C LYS A 50 -4.29 0.02 11.61
N LYS A 51 -3.04 0.24 11.18
CA LYS A 51 -2.53 -0.24 9.88
C LYS A 51 -2.40 -1.76 9.90
N ILE A 52 -3.53 -2.46 9.79
CA ILE A 52 -3.52 -3.80 9.24
C ILE A 52 -3.01 -3.65 7.82
N ALA A 53 -1.91 -4.34 7.51
CA ALA A 53 -1.40 -4.40 6.14
C ALA A 53 -2.56 -4.84 5.25
N ARG A 54 -2.98 -3.99 4.31
CA ARG A 54 -4.03 -4.38 3.36
C ARG A 54 -3.55 -5.65 2.68
N SER A 55 -4.22 -6.77 2.95
CA SER A 55 -3.95 -8.01 2.26
C SER A 55 -4.26 -7.79 0.78
N ARG A 56 -3.40 -8.33 -0.09
CA ARG A 56 -3.61 -8.26 -1.52
C ARG A 56 -4.84 -9.11 -1.84
N ARG A 57 -5.84 -8.52 -2.51
CA ARG A 57 -7.05 -9.27 -2.90
C ARG A 57 -6.80 -10.37 -3.93
N ARG A 58 -5.69 -10.30 -4.68
CA ARG A 58 -5.29 -11.29 -5.70
C ARG A 58 -3.86 -11.75 -5.43
N PRO A 59 -3.52 -13.04 -5.58
CA PRO A 59 -2.13 -13.49 -5.57
C PRO A 59 -1.29 -12.73 -6.61
N ASP A 60 -0.01 -12.51 -6.33
CA ASP A 60 0.88 -11.84 -7.28
C ASP A 60 1.23 -12.84 -8.41
N PRO A 61 0.82 -12.56 -9.66
CA PRO A 61 1.04 -13.49 -10.77
C PRO A 61 2.52 -13.68 -11.15
N LEU A 62 3.41 -12.83 -10.64
CA LEU A 62 4.85 -12.97 -10.83
C LEU A 62 5.53 -13.63 -9.62
N ALA A 63 4.82 -14.01 -8.56
CA ALA A 63 5.44 -14.56 -7.34
C ALA A 63 6.33 -15.77 -7.64
N ASP A 64 5.82 -16.73 -8.40
CA ASP A 64 6.48 -18.02 -8.60
C ASP A 64 7.63 -17.97 -9.61
N ILE A 65 7.59 -17.01 -10.55
CA ILE A 65 8.54 -16.91 -11.67
C ILE A 65 9.59 -15.80 -11.50
N PHE A 66 9.40 -14.87 -10.57
CA PHE A 66 10.28 -13.70 -10.48
C PHE A 66 11.69 -14.09 -10.02
N ASP A 67 11.80 -14.86 -8.94
CA ASP A 67 13.09 -15.29 -8.41
C ASP A 67 13.77 -16.37 -9.27
N THR A 68 12.98 -17.18 -9.98
CA THR A 68 13.45 -18.31 -10.79
C THR A 68 13.81 -17.90 -12.22
N GLU A 69 13.15 -16.89 -12.81
CA GLU A 69 13.38 -16.51 -14.22
C GLU A 69 13.85 -15.06 -14.39
N VAL A 70 13.18 -14.10 -13.73
CA VAL A 70 13.49 -12.68 -13.89
C VAL A 70 14.82 -12.32 -13.21
N VAL A 71 15.04 -12.86 -12.00
CA VAL A 71 16.25 -12.61 -11.22
C VAL A 71 17.51 -13.11 -11.93
N PRO A 72 17.57 -14.34 -12.47
CA PRO A 72 18.71 -14.80 -13.26
C PRO A 72 18.92 -13.97 -14.52
N LEU A 73 17.85 -13.65 -15.27
CA LEU A 73 17.95 -12.83 -16.48
C LEU A 73 18.59 -11.45 -16.20
N LEU A 74 18.22 -10.83 -15.09
CA LEU A 74 18.80 -9.57 -14.65
C LEU A 74 20.27 -9.67 -14.22
N ARG A 75 20.69 -10.83 -13.69
CA ARG A 75 22.09 -11.08 -13.31
C ARG A 75 22.95 -11.34 -14.54
N SER A 76 22.43 -12.08 -15.52
CA SER A 76 23.11 -12.38 -16.77
C SER A 76 23.24 -11.17 -17.70
N SER A 77 22.35 -10.18 -17.57
CA SER A 77 22.39 -8.95 -18.38
C SER A 77 22.14 -7.70 -17.53
N PRO A 78 23.18 -7.19 -16.86
CA PRO A 78 23.09 -5.94 -16.11
C PRO A 78 22.77 -4.79 -17.07
N GLY A 79 21.60 -4.18 -16.91
CA GLY A 79 21.13 -3.08 -17.78
C GLY A 79 20.01 -3.45 -18.75
N ILE A 80 19.56 -4.72 -18.78
CA ILE A 80 18.38 -5.09 -19.56
C ILE A 80 17.17 -4.21 -19.19
N ARG A 81 16.47 -3.74 -20.22
CA ARG A 81 15.31 -2.86 -20.05
C ARG A 81 14.11 -3.68 -19.55
N PRO A 82 13.26 -3.13 -18.65
CA PRO A 82 12.07 -3.83 -18.18
C PRO A 82 11.13 -4.31 -19.31
N VAL A 83 11.05 -3.56 -20.41
CA VAL A 83 10.25 -3.94 -21.59
C VAL A 83 10.76 -5.23 -22.24
N ALA A 84 12.08 -5.41 -22.35
CA ALA A 84 12.67 -6.62 -22.92
C ALA A 84 12.44 -7.84 -22.03
N VAL A 85 12.52 -7.66 -20.70
CA VAL A 85 12.17 -8.72 -19.73
C VAL A 85 10.69 -9.07 -19.82
N TYR A 86 9.81 -8.07 -20.01
CA TYR A 86 8.38 -8.29 -20.18
C TYR A 86 8.09 -9.09 -21.46
N GLU A 87 8.69 -8.70 -22.59
CA GLU A 87 8.54 -9.42 -23.86
C GLU A 87 9.04 -10.87 -23.77
N GLU A 88 10.17 -11.10 -23.11
CA GLU A 88 10.70 -12.44 -22.85
C GLU A 88 9.71 -13.28 -22.01
N LEU A 89 9.15 -12.69 -20.95
CA LEU A 89 8.17 -13.36 -20.09
C LEU A 89 6.89 -13.70 -20.84
N MET A 90 6.35 -12.78 -21.65
CA MET A 90 5.14 -13.04 -22.45
C MET A 90 5.37 -14.11 -23.51
N ARG A 91 6.60 -14.28 -23.99
CA ARG A 91 6.96 -15.36 -24.92
C ARG A 91 7.00 -16.72 -24.23
N ARG A 92 7.57 -16.79 -23.02
CA ARG A 92 7.70 -18.04 -22.25
C ARG A 92 6.40 -18.46 -21.56
N HIS A 93 5.60 -17.49 -21.13
CA HIS A 93 4.39 -17.67 -20.34
C HIS A 93 3.23 -16.86 -20.95
N PRO A 94 2.68 -17.30 -22.10
CA PRO A 94 1.58 -16.59 -22.76
C PRO A 94 0.27 -16.60 -21.93
N ASP A 95 0.17 -17.49 -20.94
CA ASP A 95 -0.93 -17.64 -19.99
C ASP A 95 -0.93 -16.57 -18.88
N LEU A 96 0.20 -15.91 -18.64
CA LEU A 96 0.30 -14.75 -17.76
C LEU A 96 -0.40 -13.55 -18.42
N GLY A 97 -1.70 -13.41 -18.16
CA GLY A 97 -2.57 -12.42 -18.80
C GLY A 97 -2.01 -10.98 -18.85
N THR A 98 -2.58 -10.19 -19.76
CA THR A 98 -2.15 -8.83 -20.05
C THR A 98 -2.17 -7.90 -18.83
N GLY A 99 -1.12 -7.08 -18.68
CA GLY A 99 -1.05 -6.01 -17.65
C GLY A 99 0.04 -6.17 -16.59
N LEU A 100 0.96 -7.12 -16.74
CA LEU A 100 2.05 -7.35 -15.76
C LEU A 100 3.22 -6.38 -15.88
N GLY A 101 3.35 -5.63 -16.97
CA GLY A 101 4.48 -4.75 -17.22
C GLY A 101 4.76 -3.77 -16.06
N ARG A 102 3.71 -3.14 -15.51
CA ARG A 102 3.86 -2.24 -14.35
C ARG A 102 4.28 -2.97 -13.07
N THR A 103 3.78 -4.19 -12.85
CA THR A 103 4.15 -5.02 -11.68
C THR A 103 5.61 -5.47 -11.78
N LEU A 104 6.03 -5.91 -12.97
CA LEU A 104 7.40 -6.30 -13.28
C LEU A 104 8.36 -5.14 -13.09
N GLU A 105 8.10 -4.00 -13.74
CA GLU A 105 8.96 -2.82 -13.66
C GLU A 105 9.12 -2.35 -12.20
N ARG A 106 8.04 -2.32 -11.42
CA ARG A 106 8.10 -1.98 -9.99
C ARG A 106 9.02 -2.93 -9.22
N ARG A 107 8.89 -4.25 -9.42
CA ARG A 107 9.74 -5.24 -8.74
C ARG A 107 11.20 -5.13 -9.16
N MET A 108 11.47 -4.91 -10.45
CA MET A 108 12.83 -4.68 -10.96
C MET A 108 13.48 -3.44 -10.33
N ARG A 109 12.72 -2.35 -10.14
CA ARG A 109 13.23 -1.14 -9.46
C ARG A 109 13.50 -1.36 -7.98
N ALA A 110 12.58 -2.03 -7.27
CA ALA A 110 12.77 -2.34 -5.85
C ALA A 110 14.04 -3.15 -5.62
N ARG A 111 14.26 -4.19 -6.44
CA ARG A 111 15.48 -5.00 -6.38
C ARG A 111 16.75 -4.19 -6.67
N LYS A 112 16.73 -3.30 -7.67
CA LYS A 112 17.89 -2.44 -7.96
C LYS A 112 18.26 -1.56 -6.76
N ALA A 113 17.25 -1.06 -6.03
CA ALA A 113 17.48 -0.27 -4.82
C ALA A 113 18.08 -1.10 -3.67
N GLU A 114 17.81 -2.40 -3.60
CA GLU A 114 18.41 -3.32 -2.61
C GLU A 114 19.86 -3.72 -2.97
N GLN A 115 20.29 -3.51 -4.21
CA GLN A 115 21.63 -3.85 -4.71
C GLN A 115 22.56 -2.63 -4.87
N SER A 116 22.11 -1.43 -4.48
CA SER A 116 22.84 -0.16 -4.59
C SER A 116 23.41 0.31 -3.27
#